data_AF-A0A0S3U8B1-F1
#
_entry.id   AF-A0A0S3U8B1-F1
#
_cell.length_a   1.000
_cell.length_b   1.000
_cell.length_c   1.000
_cell.angle_alpha   90.00
_cell.angle_beta   90.00
_cell.angle_gamma   90.00
#
_symmetry.space_group_name_H-M   'P 1'
#
loop_
_entity.id
_entity.type
_entity.pdbx_description
1 polymer ?
#
loop_
_entity_poly.entity_id
_entity_poly.type
_entity_poly.pdbx_seq_one_letter_code
_entity_poly.pdbx_strand_id
1 'polypeptide(L)'
;MNLDQLNARLKAAKLGVVVEARGKGSLLSLRAKLPPRTGTGEWYRQYIPLGIYSNPAGIKKANELAKELAGQLASREFRWDDWVEPDAPVSDTISAWIERYETEYFNRRSRTPKSETTWKTDYKQPFGQLPPDEPLTAEILRQSILETDPDTRNRQRRVDALGHLAKFAGIELEAKSLRGKYSPKRVNPRDLPTDQEISEWRDRINQENESWGYAFGLMACYGLRNHELFHIDLERLRESPVLSLTEDLHGGGKTGARRVWACYPEWWDKWHLWDTKLLPQVTGKTNAALGNRVTTAFARYGFHKPYNLRHAWAVRTIEFDIPVELSAQQMGHSLKTHSETYHHWISDDVHQRAFDRAMQRNDRPLPP
;
A
#
# COMPACT_ATOMS: atom_id res chain seq x y z
N MET A 1 23.61 3.54 -61.63
CA MET A 1 22.49 2.58 -61.60
C MET A 1 21.31 3.29 -60.97
N ASN A 2 20.20 3.46 -61.70
CA ASN A 2 18.96 4.01 -61.16
C ASN A 2 18.01 2.87 -60.71
N LEU A 3 16.86 3.23 -60.12
CA LEU A 3 15.89 2.25 -59.62
C LEU A 3 15.31 1.35 -60.72
N ASP A 4 15.06 1.89 -61.92
CA ASP A 4 14.52 1.11 -63.03
C ASP A 4 15.52 0.06 -63.52
N GLN A 5 16.79 0.44 -63.66
CA GLN A 5 17.88 -0.48 -64.00
C GLN A 5 18.07 -1.56 -62.94
N LEU A 6 17.93 -1.22 -61.66
CA LEU A 6 17.98 -2.19 -60.56
C LEU A 6 16.81 -3.18 -60.65
N ASN A 7 15.57 -2.69 -60.77
CA ASN A 7 14.39 -3.54 -60.84
C ASN A 7 14.38 -4.42 -62.11
N ALA A 8 14.89 -3.93 -63.23
CA ALA A 8 15.10 -4.73 -64.43
C ALA A 8 16.08 -5.89 -64.18
N ARG A 9 17.18 -5.65 -63.45
CA ARG A 9 18.14 -6.71 -63.06
C ARG A 9 17.54 -7.74 -62.11
N LEU A 10 16.82 -7.29 -61.08
CA LEU A 10 16.15 -8.19 -60.13
C LEU A 10 15.10 -9.07 -60.84
N LYS A 11 14.36 -8.50 -61.79
CA LYS A 11 13.40 -9.22 -62.63
C LYS A 11 14.08 -10.23 -63.56
N ALA A 12 15.17 -9.84 -64.22
CA ALA A 12 15.95 -10.73 -65.08
C ALA A 12 16.55 -11.93 -64.30
N ALA A 13 16.96 -11.69 -63.05
CA ALA A 13 17.44 -12.72 -62.13
C ALA A 13 16.32 -13.54 -61.45
N LYS A 14 15.03 -13.26 -61.76
CA LYS A 14 13.85 -13.95 -61.22
C LYS A 14 13.77 -13.96 -59.68
N LEU A 15 14.25 -12.90 -59.02
CA LEU A 15 14.37 -12.85 -57.56
C LEU A 15 13.05 -12.59 -56.81
N GLY A 16 11.97 -12.21 -57.51
CA GLY A 16 10.65 -12.01 -56.88
C GLY A 16 10.53 -10.80 -55.94
N VAL A 17 11.57 -9.95 -55.86
CA VAL A 17 11.65 -8.74 -55.03
C VAL A 17 11.74 -7.51 -55.93
N VAL A 18 11.04 -6.43 -55.56
CA VAL A 18 11.08 -5.12 -56.23
C VAL A 18 11.51 -4.06 -55.21
N VAL A 19 12.38 -3.13 -55.62
CA VAL A 19 12.76 -1.97 -54.79
C VAL A 19 11.94 -0.76 -55.21
N GLU A 20 11.26 -0.12 -54.27
CA GLU A 20 10.42 1.05 -54.51
C GLU A 20 10.79 2.20 -53.58
N ALA A 21 10.72 3.43 -54.07
CA ALA A 21 10.83 4.63 -53.24
C ALA A 21 9.45 4.99 -52.66
N ARG A 22 9.34 5.06 -51.33
CA ARG A 22 8.10 5.36 -50.59
C ARG A 22 8.33 6.49 -49.58
N GLY A 23 7.27 7.26 -49.30
CA GLY A 23 7.30 8.44 -48.43
C GLY A 23 8.01 9.62 -49.08
N LYS A 24 7.27 10.66 -49.54
CA LYS A 24 7.77 11.83 -50.30
C LYS A 24 8.89 11.54 -51.34
N GLY A 25 9.01 10.31 -51.84
CA GLY A 25 10.03 9.86 -52.79
C GLY A 25 11.45 9.66 -52.24
N SER A 26 11.68 9.77 -50.93
CA SER A 26 13.05 9.83 -50.40
C SER A 26 13.59 8.51 -49.85
N LEU A 27 12.76 7.57 -49.38
CA LEU A 27 13.20 6.34 -48.70
C LEU A 27 12.88 5.08 -49.51
N LEU A 28 13.78 4.10 -49.48
CA LEU A 28 13.64 2.83 -50.21
C LEU A 28 12.93 1.77 -49.35
N SER A 29 12.15 0.92 -50.01
CA SER A 29 11.48 -0.25 -49.43
C SER A 29 11.58 -1.44 -50.38
N LEU A 30 11.67 -2.65 -49.83
CA LEU A 30 11.55 -3.90 -50.60
C LEU A 30 10.08 -4.33 -50.66
N ARG A 31 9.61 -4.74 -51.84
CA ARG A 31 8.29 -5.33 -52.05
C ARG A 31 8.41 -6.75 -52.54
N ALA A 32 7.82 -7.70 -51.82
CA ALA A 32 7.81 -9.12 -52.16
C ALA A 32 6.53 -9.79 -51.66
N LYS A 33 6.27 -11.04 -52.06
CA LYS A 33 5.20 -11.86 -51.46
C LYS A 33 5.75 -12.49 -50.18
N LEU A 34 5.26 -12.07 -49.02
CA LEU A 34 5.78 -12.44 -47.69
C LEU A 34 4.67 -13.07 -46.84
N PRO A 35 5.01 -13.90 -45.84
CA PRO A 35 4.05 -14.40 -44.86
C PRO A 35 3.47 -13.26 -44.00
N PRO A 36 2.23 -13.36 -43.50
CA PRO A 36 1.69 -12.41 -42.54
C PRO A 36 2.57 -12.27 -41.31
N ARG A 37 2.71 -11.05 -40.77
CA ARG A 37 3.49 -10.79 -39.54
C ARG A 37 2.97 -11.53 -38.31
N THR A 38 1.66 -11.75 -38.23
CA THR A 38 0.99 -12.48 -37.15
C THR A 38 1.20 -13.99 -37.20
N GLY A 39 1.88 -14.51 -38.24
CA GLY A 39 2.11 -15.95 -38.45
C GLY A 39 0.88 -16.73 -38.95
N THR A 40 -0.30 -16.11 -39.02
CA THR A 40 -1.56 -16.73 -39.45
C THR A 40 -2.08 -16.09 -40.74
N GLY A 41 -2.42 -16.91 -41.74
CA GLY A 41 -3.03 -16.48 -43.00
C GLY A 41 -2.18 -16.71 -44.26
N GLU A 42 -2.73 -16.33 -45.41
CA GLU A 42 -2.07 -16.50 -46.71
C GLU A 42 -0.96 -15.48 -46.94
N TRP A 43 0.05 -15.89 -47.70
CA TRP A 43 1.11 -14.99 -48.13
C TRP A 43 0.58 -13.94 -49.10
N TYR A 44 0.88 -12.68 -48.84
CA TYR A 44 0.45 -11.56 -49.68
C TYR A 44 1.60 -10.58 -49.95
N ARG A 45 1.41 -9.66 -50.90
CA ARG A 45 2.44 -8.68 -51.25
C ARG A 45 2.55 -7.65 -50.12
N GLN A 46 3.74 -7.58 -49.52
CA GLN A 46 4.06 -6.72 -48.41
C GLN A 46 5.32 -5.91 -48.68
N TYR A 47 5.57 -4.93 -47.82
CA TYR A 47 6.71 -4.02 -47.91
C TYR A 47 7.59 -4.14 -46.67
N ILE A 48 8.89 -4.09 -46.88
CA ILE A 48 9.90 -3.97 -45.82
C ILE A 48 10.57 -2.59 -46.00
N PRO A 49 10.32 -1.62 -45.09
CA PRO A 49 11.01 -0.34 -45.14
C PRO A 49 12.48 -0.53 -44.79
N LEU A 50 13.39 0.05 -45.58
CA LEU A 50 14.83 -0.10 -45.36
C LEU A 50 15.44 1.01 -44.51
N GLY A 51 14.74 2.15 -44.35
CA GLY A 51 15.31 3.36 -43.72
C GLY A 51 16.44 4.02 -44.53
N ILE A 52 16.65 3.61 -45.79
CA ILE A 52 17.75 4.05 -46.65
C ILE A 52 17.24 5.06 -47.68
N TYR A 53 17.98 6.14 -47.92
CA TYR A 53 17.63 7.14 -48.93
C TYR A 53 17.80 6.63 -50.37
N SER A 54 16.96 7.13 -51.28
CA SER A 54 17.01 6.88 -52.73
C SER A 54 18.15 7.64 -53.42
N ASN A 55 19.39 7.39 -52.97
CA ASN A 55 20.62 7.92 -53.56
C ASN A 55 21.49 6.77 -54.12
N PRO A 56 22.56 7.03 -54.89
CA PRO A 56 23.35 5.96 -55.52
C PRO A 56 23.90 4.91 -54.55
N ALA A 57 24.33 5.32 -53.35
CA ALA A 57 24.80 4.40 -52.31
C ALA A 57 23.64 3.56 -51.74
N GLY A 58 22.49 4.19 -51.50
CA GLY A 58 21.30 3.52 -51.02
C GLY A 58 20.73 2.52 -52.02
N ILE A 59 20.74 2.82 -53.32
CA ILE A 59 20.35 1.89 -54.38
C ILE A 59 21.28 0.68 -54.44
N LYS A 60 22.60 0.88 -54.23
CA LYS A 60 23.56 -0.25 -54.15
C LYS A 60 23.24 -1.13 -52.94
N LYS A 61 22.97 -0.54 -51.77
CA LYS A 61 22.64 -1.30 -50.55
C LYS A 61 21.30 -2.02 -50.67
N ALA A 62 20.28 -1.39 -51.24
CA ALA A 62 18.98 -2.00 -51.49
C ALA A 62 19.07 -3.21 -52.44
N ASN A 63 20.01 -3.21 -53.40
CA ASN A 63 20.28 -4.36 -54.25
C ASN A 63 20.86 -5.56 -53.50
N GLU A 64 21.76 -5.32 -52.54
CA GLU A 64 22.30 -6.38 -51.67
C GLU A 64 21.20 -7.00 -50.81
N LEU A 65 20.40 -6.15 -50.15
CA LEU A 65 19.28 -6.56 -49.31
C LEU A 65 18.17 -7.27 -50.13
N ALA A 66 17.89 -6.83 -51.35
CA ALA A 66 16.93 -7.52 -52.22
C ALA A 66 17.36 -8.95 -52.57
N LYS A 67 18.67 -9.18 -52.76
CA LYS A 67 19.22 -10.53 -53.01
C LYS A 67 19.18 -11.40 -51.76
N GLU A 68 19.47 -10.83 -50.60
CA GLU A 68 19.38 -11.50 -49.30
C GLU A 68 17.95 -11.95 -49.02
N LEU A 69 16.98 -11.04 -49.16
CA LEU A 69 15.55 -11.36 -49.03
C LEU A 69 15.13 -12.47 -49.98
N ALA A 70 15.54 -12.39 -51.24
CA ALA A 70 15.24 -13.43 -52.23
C ALA A 70 15.85 -14.78 -51.87
N GLY A 71 17.07 -14.79 -51.32
CA GLY A 71 17.74 -16.00 -50.82
C GLY A 71 16.95 -16.65 -49.69
N GLN A 72 16.56 -15.88 -48.67
CA GLN A 72 15.75 -16.37 -47.55
C GLN A 72 14.38 -16.89 -47.98
N LEU A 73 13.73 -16.23 -48.94
CA LEU A 73 12.44 -16.69 -49.49
C LEU A 73 12.61 -17.99 -50.28
N ALA A 74 13.72 -18.16 -51.01
CA ALA A 74 14.02 -19.38 -51.75
C ALA A 74 14.38 -20.55 -50.84
N SER A 75 15.12 -20.32 -49.75
CA SER A 75 15.46 -21.35 -48.76
C SER A 75 14.35 -21.65 -47.75
N ARG A 76 13.25 -20.87 -47.76
CA ARG A 76 12.15 -20.91 -46.77
C ARG A 76 12.60 -20.62 -45.33
N GLU A 77 13.63 -19.81 -45.17
CA GLU A 77 14.21 -19.43 -43.87
C GLU A 77 13.88 -17.99 -43.47
N PHE A 78 12.97 -17.32 -44.20
CA PHE A 78 12.58 -15.93 -43.91
C PHE A 78 12.00 -15.77 -42.49
N ARG A 79 12.53 -14.80 -41.73
CA ARG A 79 12.03 -14.38 -40.42
C ARG A 79 11.82 -12.86 -40.41
N TRP A 80 10.68 -12.40 -39.87
CA TRP A 80 10.40 -10.97 -39.79
C TRP A 80 11.38 -10.21 -38.88
N ASP A 81 11.88 -10.86 -37.83
CA ASP A 81 12.83 -10.31 -36.87
C ASP A 81 14.17 -9.87 -37.50
N ASP A 82 14.53 -10.41 -38.67
CA ASP A 82 15.76 -10.06 -39.39
C ASP A 82 15.61 -8.74 -40.18
N TRP A 83 14.38 -8.30 -40.43
CA TRP A 83 14.07 -7.22 -41.38
C TRP A 83 13.40 -6.02 -40.75
N VAL A 84 12.80 -6.19 -39.58
CA VAL A 84 12.01 -5.17 -38.91
C VAL A 84 12.30 -5.29 -37.43
N GLU A 85 12.63 -4.18 -36.78
CA GLU A 85 12.70 -4.16 -35.33
C GLU A 85 11.36 -4.65 -34.76
N PRO A 86 11.35 -5.48 -33.70
CA PRO A 86 10.11 -5.88 -33.06
C PRO A 86 9.31 -4.62 -32.75
N ASP A 87 8.02 -4.63 -33.10
CA ASP A 87 7.12 -3.52 -32.74
C ASP A 87 7.34 -3.24 -31.24
N ALA A 88 7.68 -1.99 -30.89
CA ALA A 88 7.72 -1.58 -29.50
C ALA A 88 6.39 -2.05 -28.88
N PRO A 89 6.41 -2.79 -27.76
CA PRO A 89 5.20 -3.38 -27.23
C PRO A 89 4.17 -2.28 -27.14
N VAL A 90 3.00 -2.50 -27.78
CA VAL A 90 1.82 -1.66 -27.63
C VAL A 90 1.79 -1.29 -26.16
N SER A 91 2.02 -0.02 -25.84
CA SER A 91 2.10 0.38 -24.46
C SER A 91 0.75 0.05 -23.84
N ASP A 92 0.69 -1.07 -23.12
CA ASP A 92 -0.52 -1.49 -22.46
C ASP A 92 -1.03 -0.31 -21.64
N THR A 93 -2.33 -0.07 -21.72
CA THR A 93 -2.95 1.05 -21.02
C THR A 93 -2.71 0.93 -19.52
N ILE A 94 -2.77 2.06 -18.81
CA ILE A 94 -2.64 2.06 -17.35
C ILE A 94 -3.63 1.07 -16.71
N SER A 95 -4.85 0.97 -17.23
CA SER A 95 -5.85 0.00 -16.76
C SER A 95 -5.36 -1.45 -16.89
N ALA A 96 -4.80 -1.83 -18.04
CA ALA A 96 -4.26 -3.17 -18.25
C ALA A 96 -3.07 -3.48 -17.33
N TRP A 97 -2.24 -2.48 -17.00
CA TRP A 97 -1.19 -2.62 -15.99
C TRP A 97 -1.74 -2.81 -14.59
N ILE A 98 -2.78 -2.05 -14.20
CA ILE A 98 -3.41 -2.17 -12.89
C ILE A 98 -4.05 -3.55 -12.71
N GLU A 99 -4.75 -4.08 -13.71
CA GLU A 99 -5.37 -5.42 -13.65
C GLU A 99 -4.33 -6.54 -13.50
N ARG A 100 -3.23 -6.45 -14.24
CA ARG A 100 -2.10 -7.40 -14.10
C ARG A 100 -1.43 -7.28 -12.74
N TYR A 101 -1.25 -6.05 -12.24
CA TYR A 101 -0.69 -5.83 -10.90
C TYR A 101 -1.62 -6.35 -9.80
N GLU A 102 -2.95 -6.21 -9.95
CA GLU A 102 -3.94 -6.79 -9.02
C GLU A 102 -3.80 -8.32 -8.98
N THR A 103 -3.75 -8.94 -10.16
CA THR A 103 -3.59 -10.39 -10.30
C THR A 103 -2.30 -10.85 -9.61
N GLU A 104 -1.18 -10.18 -9.88
CA GLU A 104 0.10 -10.51 -9.25
C GLU A 104 0.10 -10.28 -7.73
N TYR A 105 -0.54 -9.20 -7.27
CA TYR A 105 -0.66 -8.90 -5.85
C TYR A 105 -1.36 -10.03 -5.08
N PHE A 106 -2.43 -10.60 -5.65
CA PHE A 106 -3.20 -11.69 -5.07
C PHE A 106 -2.69 -13.10 -5.42
N ASN A 107 -1.85 -13.26 -6.44
CA ASN A 107 -1.07 -14.49 -6.62
C ASN A 107 -0.04 -14.66 -5.49
N ARG A 108 0.52 -13.55 -5.00
CA ARG A 108 1.48 -13.56 -3.88
C ARG A 108 0.82 -13.53 -2.50
N ARG A 109 -0.49 -13.25 -2.42
CA ARG A 109 -1.21 -13.03 -1.16
C ARG A 109 -2.61 -13.60 -1.22
N SER A 110 -2.95 -14.46 -0.27
CA SER A 110 -4.33 -14.93 -0.10
C SER A 110 -5.31 -13.76 0.06
N ARG A 111 -6.48 -13.87 -0.58
CA ARG A 111 -7.58 -12.92 -0.43
C ARG A 111 -8.23 -13.08 0.94
N THR A 112 -7.82 -12.23 1.88
CA THR A 112 -8.33 -12.12 3.24
C THR A 112 -8.97 -10.73 3.39
N PRO A 113 -9.90 -10.51 4.34
CA PRO A 113 -10.46 -9.16 4.56
C PRO A 113 -9.40 -8.06 4.73
N LYS A 114 -8.24 -8.43 5.30
CA LYS A 114 -7.08 -7.56 5.47
C LYS A 114 -6.36 -7.25 4.17
N SER A 115 -6.02 -8.27 3.38
CA SER A 115 -5.29 -8.06 2.12
C SER A 115 -6.17 -7.31 1.11
N GLU A 116 -7.48 -7.57 1.12
CA GLU A 116 -8.51 -6.82 0.37
C GLU A 116 -8.60 -5.36 0.82
N THR A 117 -8.68 -5.09 2.13
CA THR A 117 -8.70 -3.71 2.63
C THR A 117 -7.43 -2.97 2.25
N THR A 118 -6.27 -3.62 2.41
CA THR A 118 -4.96 -3.04 2.06
C THR A 118 -4.89 -2.75 0.56
N TRP A 119 -5.32 -3.69 -0.29
CA TRP A 119 -5.41 -3.49 -1.73
C TRP A 119 -6.29 -2.28 -2.07
N LYS A 120 -7.51 -2.25 -1.51
CA LYS A 120 -8.48 -1.18 -1.77
C LYS A 120 -7.97 0.20 -1.36
N THR A 121 -7.42 0.34 -0.15
CA THR A 121 -7.06 1.65 0.41
C THR A 121 -5.68 2.12 -0.01
N ASP A 122 -4.70 1.21 -0.05
CA ASP A 122 -3.30 1.59 -0.23
C ASP A 122 -2.84 1.48 -1.69
N TYR A 123 -3.54 0.74 -2.55
CA TYR A 123 -3.16 0.54 -3.96
C TYR A 123 -4.23 1.01 -4.94
N LYS A 124 -5.43 0.39 -4.90
CA LYS A 124 -6.52 0.68 -5.84
C LYS A 124 -6.96 2.13 -5.81
N GLN A 125 -7.04 2.75 -4.63
CA GLN A 125 -7.36 4.18 -4.51
C GLN A 125 -6.32 5.08 -5.20
N PRO A 126 -5.01 4.98 -4.93
CA PRO A 126 -3.99 5.69 -5.71
C PRO A 126 -4.03 5.41 -7.22
N PHE A 127 -4.20 4.14 -7.61
CA PHE A 127 -4.23 3.74 -9.02
C PHE A 127 -5.43 4.32 -9.78
N GLY A 128 -6.59 4.39 -9.14
CA GLY A 128 -7.80 4.97 -9.73
C GLY A 128 -7.74 6.47 -9.98
N GLN A 129 -6.62 7.14 -9.63
CA GLN A 129 -6.39 8.55 -9.96
C GLN A 129 -5.49 8.74 -11.18
N LEU A 130 -5.01 7.64 -11.79
CA LEU A 130 -4.27 7.67 -13.04
C LEU A 130 -5.23 7.69 -14.23
N PRO A 131 -4.85 8.29 -15.38
CA PRO A 131 -5.65 8.26 -16.59
C PRO A 131 -5.69 6.83 -17.18
N PRO A 132 -6.86 6.17 -17.23
CA PRO A 132 -6.96 4.72 -17.46
C PRO A 132 -6.53 4.24 -18.85
N ASP A 133 -6.75 5.08 -19.88
CA ASP A 133 -6.55 4.73 -21.30
C ASP A 133 -5.20 5.17 -21.85
N GLU A 134 -4.44 5.93 -21.07
CA GLU A 134 -3.11 6.41 -21.44
C GLU A 134 -2.05 5.29 -21.29
N PRO A 135 -0.91 5.39 -21.99
CA PRO A 135 0.23 4.54 -21.76
C PRO A 135 0.84 4.76 -20.36
N LEU A 136 1.25 3.70 -19.67
CA LEU A 136 1.93 3.85 -18.38
C LEU A 136 3.34 4.40 -18.58
N THR A 137 3.60 5.62 -18.12
CA THR A 137 4.90 6.28 -18.23
C THR A 137 5.41 6.78 -16.87
N ALA A 138 6.73 6.95 -16.74
CA ALA A 138 7.33 7.53 -15.54
C ALA A 138 6.79 8.94 -15.24
N GLU A 139 6.51 9.73 -16.28
CA GLU A 139 6.02 11.10 -16.15
C GLU A 139 4.61 11.14 -15.55
N ILE A 140 3.68 10.32 -16.03
CA ILE A 140 2.32 10.24 -15.47
C ILE A 140 2.36 9.84 -14.00
N LEU A 141 3.19 8.86 -13.65
CA LEU A 141 3.34 8.42 -12.26
C LEU A 141 3.94 9.52 -11.38
N ARG A 142 4.96 10.23 -11.88
CA ARG A 142 5.59 11.36 -11.18
C ARG A 142 4.59 12.49 -10.96
N GLN A 143 3.83 12.87 -11.99
CA GLN A 143 2.82 13.92 -11.91
C GLN A 143 1.74 13.57 -10.88
N SER A 144 1.19 12.35 -10.94
CA SER A 144 0.17 11.90 -9.98
C SER A 144 0.69 11.93 -8.53
N ILE A 145 1.96 11.57 -8.29
CA ILE A 145 2.60 11.72 -6.98
C ILE A 145 2.56 13.20 -6.55
N LEU A 146 3.01 14.10 -7.44
CA LEU A 146 3.16 15.54 -7.19
C LEU A 146 1.86 16.29 -6.88
N GLU A 147 0.70 15.77 -7.28
CA GLU A 147 -0.63 16.35 -6.97
C GLU A 147 -1.02 16.29 -5.48
N THR A 148 -0.35 15.47 -4.67
CA THR A 148 -0.64 15.38 -3.22
C THR A 148 0.23 16.34 -2.43
N ASP A 149 -0.17 16.83 -1.26
CA ASP A 149 0.76 17.69 -0.49
C ASP A 149 1.99 16.90 0.01
N PRO A 150 3.21 17.46 -0.08
CA PRO A 150 4.40 16.84 0.50
C PRO A 150 4.23 16.63 2.01
N ASP A 151 4.99 15.70 2.58
CA ASP A 151 4.98 15.42 4.03
C ASP A 151 3.59 15.03 4.58
N THR A 152 2.77 14.36 3.77
CA THR A 152 1.48 13.80 4.21
C THR A 152 1.44 12.26 4.12
N ARG A 153 0.53 11.64 4.89
CA ARG A 153 0.25 10.19 4.77
C ARG A 153 -0.23 9.80 3.37
N ASN A 154 -0.99 10.70 2.73
CA ASN A 154 -1.49 10.51 1.37
C ASN A 154 -0.32 10.47 0.37
N ARG A 155 0.62 11.41 0.47
CA ARG A 155 1.85 11.43 -0.32
C ARG A 155 2.65 10.13 -0.20
N GLN A 156 2.89 9.66 1.03
CA GLN A 156 3.61 8.40 1.24
C GLN A 156 2.90 7.21 0.62
N ARG A 157 1.58 7.11 0.80
CA ARG A 157 0.77 6.05 0.20
C ARG A 157 0.90 6.06 -1.32
N ARG A 158 0.80 7.24 -1.94
CA ARG A 158 0.89 7.37 -3.39
C ARG A 158 2.27 7.00 -3.91
N VAL A 159 3.33 7.45 -3.25
CA VAL A 159 4.71 7.06 -3.57
C VAL A 159 4.92 5.56 -3.48
N ASP A 160 4.39 4.91 -2.44
CA ASP A 160 4.51 3.46 -2.28
C ASP A 160 3.75 2.70 -3.37
N ALA A 161 2.49 3.06 -3.61
CA ALA A 161 1.65 2.39 -4.60
C ALA A 161 2.23 2.53 -6.02
N LEU A 162 2.52 3.76 -6.43
CA LEU A 162 2.99 4.06 -7.78
C LEU A 162 4.44 3.60 -8.00
N GLY A 163 5.28 3.62 -6.96
CA GLY A 163 6.61 3.04 -7.01
C GLY A 163 6.58 1.51 -7.21
N HIS A 164 5.63 0.80 -6.58
CA HIS A 164 5.46 -0.63 -6.81
C HIS A 164 4.93 -0.93 -8.22
N LEU A 165 3.98 -0.13 -8.72
CA LEU A 165 3.47 -0.28 -10.08
C LEU A 165 4.57 -0.03 -11.13
N ALA A 166 5.37 1.02 -10.97
CA ALA A 166 6.52 1.31 -11.83
C ALA A 166 7.52 0.13 -11.85
N LYS A 167 7.89 -0.38 -10.67
CA LYS A 167 8.79 -1.53 -10.56
C LYS A 167 8.23 -2.78 -11.23
N PHE A 168 6.93 -3.04 -11.10
CA PHE A 168 6.27 -4.17 -11.76
C PHE A 168 6.27 -4.02 -13.29
N ALA A 169 6.05 -2.80 -13.79
CA ALA A 169 6.04 -2.49 -15.22
C ALA A 169 7.45 -2.32 -15.83
N GLY A 170 8.52 -2.45 -15.04
CA GLY A 170 9.89 -2.22 -15.52
C GLY A 170 10.20 -0.75 -15.84
N ILE A 171 9.44 0.19 -15.29
CA ILE A 171 9.60 1.63 -15.50
C ILE A 171 10.56 2.19 -14.47
N GLU A 172 11.57 2.92 -14.94
CA GLU A 172 12.50 3.65 -14.08
C GLU A 172 11.81 4.89 -13.49
N LEU A 173 11.56 4.88 -12.18
CA LEU A 173 10.91 5.96 -11.44
C LEU A 173 11.56 6.15 -10.07
N GLU A 174 12.16 7.33 -9.84
CA GLU A 174 12.74 7.74 -8.56
C GLU A 174 11.68 8.16 -7.52
N ALA A 175 10.67 7.32 -7.30
CA ALA A 175 9.49 7.63 -6.48
C ALA A 175 9.85 7.99 -5.02
N LYS A 176 10.87 7.33 -4.45
CA LYS A 176 11.28 7.54 -3.05
C LYS A 176 11.72 8.97 -2.76
N SER A 177 12.33 9.65 -3.73
CA SER A 177 12.75 11.05 -3.59
C SER A 177 11.55 12.00 -3.39
N LEU A 178 10.36 11.59 -3.84
CA LEU A 178 9.12 12.37 -3.80
C LEU A 178 8.30 12.12 -2.52
N ARG A 179 8.77 11.26 -1.61
CA ARG A 179 8.04 10.80 -0.42
C ARG A 179 7.80 11.88 0.64
N GLY A 180 8.76 12.80 0.78
CA GLY A 180 8.82 13.72 1.91
C GLY A 180 9.20 13.04 3.24
N LYS A 181 9.11 13.80 4.33
CA LYS A 181 9.49 13.48 5.71
C LYS A 181 8.29 13.21 6.62
N TYR A 182 7.11 12.89 6.07
CA TYR A 182 5.96 12.54 6.91
C TYR A 182 6.34 11.43 7.88
N SER A 183 6.13 11.70 9.16
CA SER A 183 6.11 10.70 10.20
C SER A 183 4.80 10.91 10.96
N PRO A 184 4.11 9.84 11.41
CA PRO A 184 3.01 10.01 12.34
C PRO A 184 3.46 10.94 13.47
N LYS A 185 2.73 12.04 13.70
CA LYS A 185 3.06 12.96 14.80
C LYS A 185 3.10 12.13 16.09
N ARG A 186 4.23 12.18 16.80
CA ARG A 186 4.29 11.63 18.15
C ARG A 186 3.26 12.35 18.99
N VAL A 187 2.49 11.61 19.78
CA VAL A 187 1.47 12.19 20.64
C VAL A 187 2.16 13.01 21.71
N ASN A 188 1.85 14.32 21.77
CA ASN A 188 2.44 15.21 22.75
C ASN A 188 1.80 14.97 24.12
N PRO A 189 2.59 14.96 25.20
CA PRO A 189 2.09 14.94 26.56
C PRO A 189 0.92 15.84 26.90
N ARG A 190 0.96 17.07 26.39
CA ARG A 190 -0.04 18.09 26.69
C ARG A 190 -1.39 17.88 26.01
N ASP A 191 -1.49 16.94 25.08
CA ASP A 191 -2.71 16.70 24.29
C ASP A 191 -3.57 15.55 24.83
N LEU A 192 -3.16 14.88 25.92
CA LEU A 192 -3.90 13.79 26.52
C LEU A 192 -4.73 14.25 27.72
N PRO A 193 -5.95 13.69 27.90
CA PRO A 193 -6.75 13.96 29.09
C PRO A 193 -6.10 13.30 30.31
N THR A 194 -6.15 14.01 31.43
CA THR A 194 -5.80 13.51 32.76
C THR A 194 -6.80 12.45 33.24
N ASP A 195 -6.44 11.66 34.24
CA ASP A 195 -7.34 10.65 34.82
C ASP A 195 -8.62 11.27 35.42
N GLN A 196 -8.52 12.49 35.95
CA GLN A 196 -9.68 13.25 36.42
C GLN A 196 -10.61 13.61 35.25
N GLU A 197 -10.08 14.22 34.18
CA GLU A 197 -10.88 14.57 33.00
C GLU A 197 -11.49 13.32 32.36
N ILE A 198 -10.77 12.19 32.34
CA ILE A 198 -11.30 10.90 31.87
C ILE A 198 -12.51 10.49 32.69
N SER A 199 -12.44 10.55 34.02
CA SER A 199 -13.58 10.20 34.89
C SER A 199 -14.77 11.14 34.66
N GLU A 200 -14.52 12.46 34.57
CA GLU A 200 -15.57 13.46 34.34
C GLU A 200 -16.25 13.27 32.98
N TRP A 201 -15.48 12.98 31.92
CA TRP A 201 -16.00 12.65 30.61
C TRP A 201 -16.83 11.37 30.61
N ARG A 202 -16.34 10.32 31.27
CA ARG A 202 -17.06 9.06 31.44
C ARG A 202 -18.41 9.30 32.10
N ASP A 203 -18.44 10.05 33.19
CA ASP A 203 -19.65 10.30 33.96
C ASP A 203 -20.67 11.15 33.18
N ARG A 204 -20.20 12.17 32.45
CA ARG A 204 -21.06 12.96 31.54
C ARG A 204 -21.70 12.08 30.46
N ILE A 205 -20.89 11.27 29.76
CA ILE A 205 -21.41 10.40 28.71
C ILE A 205 -22.37 9.37 29.30
N ASN A 206 -22.06 8.82 30.48
CA ASN A 206 -22.92 7.84 31.15
C ASN A 206 -24.29 8.43 31.53
N GLN A 207 -24.35 9.69 31.97
CA GLN A 207 -25.60 10.38 32.28
C GLN A 207 -26.49 10.55 31.04
N GLU A 208 -25.89 10.77 29.86
CA GLU A 208 -26.64 10.87 28.60
C GLU A 208 -26.97 9.50 27.99
N ASN A 209 -26.05 8.54 28.10
CA ASN A 209 -26.18 7.19 27.57
C ASN A 209 -25.25 6.22 28.29
N GLU A 210 -25.83 5.39 29.17
CA GLU A 210 -25.08 4.43 29.98
C GLU A 210 -24.24 3.45 29.13
N SER A 211 -24.75 3.00 27.99
CA SER A 211 -23.99 2.08 27.13
C SER A 211 -22.72 2.69 26.56
N TRP A 212 -22.76 3.96 26.13
CA TRP A 212 -21.58 4.66 25.66
C TRP A 212 -20.66 5.12 26.81
N GLY A 213 -21.21 5.41 28.00
CA GLY A 213 -20.42 5.62 29.22
C GLY A 213 -19.64 4.38 29.63
N TYR A 214 -20.29 3.21 29.58
CA TYR A 214 -19.68 1.90 29.77
C TYR A 214 -18.56 1.64 28.75
N ALA A 215 -18.82 1.86 27.45
CA ALA A 215 -17.81 1.70 26.41
C ALA A 215 -16.60 2.64 26.60
N PHE A 216 -16.84 3.89 27.01
CA PHE A 216 -15.77 4.83 27.34
C PHE A 216 -14.93 4.33 28.53
N GLY A 217 -15.59 3.86 29.59
CA GLY A 217 -14.94 3.29 30.76
C GLY A 217 -14.03 2.10 30.42
N LEU A 218 -14.50 1.16 29.60
CA LEU A 218 -13.69 0.03 29.13
C LEU A 218 -12.44 0.50 28.35
N MET A 219 -12.62 1.46 27.43
CA MET A 219 -11.48 1.99 26.65
C MET A 219 -10.44 2.67 27.54
N ALA A 220 -10.86 3.42 28.54
CA ALA A 220 -9.98 4.13 29.47
C ALA A 220 -9.27 3.19 30.46
N CYS A 221 -9.99 2.19 30.96
CA CYS A 221 -9.50 1.23 31.96
C CYS A 221 -8.48 0.24 31.37
N TYR A 222 -8.69 -0.18 30.12
CA TYR A 222 -7.90 -1.22 29.45
C TYR A 222 -7.12 -0.75 28.22
N GLY A 223 -7.12 0.55 27.93
CA GLY A 223 -6.35 1.11 26.80
C GLY A 223 -6.72 0.52 25.44
N LEU A 224 -8.00 0.20 25.21
CA LEU A 224 -8.45 -0.50 24.00
C LEU A 224 -8.36 0.39 22.75
N ARG A 225 -8.06 -0.21 21.58
CA ARG A 225 -8.37 0.44 20.30
C ARG A 225 -9.89 0.50 20.13
N ASN A 226 -10.40 1.51 19.44
CA ASN A 226 -11.84 1.71 19.26
C ASN A 226 -12.61 0.45 18.85
N HIS A 227 -12.09 -0.33 17.90
CA HIS A 227 -12.77 -1.54 17.43
C HIS A 227 -12.62 -2.75 18.37
N GLU A 228 -11.63 -2.76 19.26
CA GLU A 228 -11.39 -3.86 20.20
C GLU A 228 -12.50 -3.97 21.24
N LEU A 229 -13.28 -2.91 21.46
CA LEU A 229 -14.50 -2.94 22.30
C LEU A 229 -15.47 -4.07 21.93
N PHE A 230 -15.48 -4.49 20.67
CA PHE A 230 -16.39 -5.50 20.15
C PHE A 230 -15.75 -6.88 19.98
N HIS A 231 -14.52 -7.04 20.49
CA HIS A 231 -13.74 -8.28 20.45
C HIS A 231 -13.31 -8.69 21.87
N ILE A 232 -14.14 -8.39 22.87
CA ILE A 232 -13.91 -8.72 24.27
C ILE A 232 -14.58 -10.05 24.60
N ASP A 233 -13.89 -10.90 25.36
CA ASP A 233 -14.52 -12.03 26.04
C ASP A 233 -15.32 -11.51 27.25
N LEU A 234 -16.60 -11.26 27.01
CA LEU A 234 -17.50 -10.65 27.99
C LEU A 234 -17.75 -11.55 29.20
N GLU A 235 -17.77 -12.86 29.03
CA GLU A 235 -18.01 -13.77 30.16
C GLU A 235 -16.85 -13.72 31.15
N ARG A 236 -15.59 -13.72 30.67
CA ARG A 236 -14.44 -13.53 31.55
C ARG A 236 -14.40 -12.16 32.23
N LEU A 237 -14.84 -11.12 31.52
CA LEU A 237 -14.86 -9.75 32.07
C LEU A 237 -15.89 -9.61 33.22
N ARG A 238 -16.98 -10.39 33.23
CA ARG A 238 -17.94 -10.40 34.35
C ARG A 238 -17.30 -10.84 35.66
N GLU A 239 -16.35 -11.77 35.58
CA GLU A 239 -15.79 -12.47 36.74
C GLU A 239 -14.45 -11.88 37.21
N SER A 240 -13.81 -11.05 36.39
CA SER A 240 -12.44 -10.60 36.65
C SER A 240 -12.19 -9.19 36.09
N PRO A 241 -11.43 -8.35 36.81
CA PRO A 241 -10.96 -7.07 36.29
C PRO A 241 -9.85 -7.23 35.24
N VAL A 242 -9.52 -8.46 34.79
CA VAL A 242 -8.57 -8.72 33.71
C VAL A 242 -9.34 -8.96 32.40
N LEU A 243 -9.23 -8.02 31.48
CA LEU A 243 -9.91 -8.09 30.19
C LEU A 243 -9.19 -9.06 29.25
N SER A 244 -9.93 -9.97 28.63
CA SER A 244 -9.43 -10.83 27.56
C SER A 244 -9.99 -10.38 26.21
N LEU A 245 -9.10 -10.17 25.24
CA LEU A 245 -9.49 -9.94 23.85
C LEU A 245 -9.46 -11.26 23.07
N THR A 246 -10.52 -11.51 22.31
CA THR A 246 -10.63 -12.67 21.44
C THR A 246 -9.83 -12.45 20.14
N GLU A 247 -9.58 -13.53 19.40
CA GLU A 247 -8.97 -13.39 18.07
C GLU A 247 -9.89 -12.60 17.14
N ASP A 248 -9.30 -11.67 16.39
CA ASP A 248 -10.02 -10.79 15.48
C ASP A 248 -10.59 -11.56 14.28
N LEU A 249 -11.87 -11.91 14.38
CA LEU A 249 -12.64 -12.66 13.37
C LEU A 249 -12.87 -11.88 12.06
N HIS A 250 -12.58 -10.57 12.02
CA HIS A 250 -12.89 -9.69 10.89
C HIS A 250 -11.67 -9.18 10.12
N GLY A 251 -10.55 -9.88 10.22
CA GLY A 251 -9.39 -9.66 9.35
C GLY A 251 -8.09 -9.35 10.07
N GLY A 252 -7.76 -10.13 11.10
CA GLY A 252 -6.37 -10.33 11.53
C GLY A 252 -5.63 -9.02 11.85
N GLY A 253 -6.15 -8.27 12.80
CA GLY A 253 -5.43 -7.22 13.50
C GLY A 253 -4.14 -7.78 14.08
N LYS A 254 -3.06 -7.01 13.95
CA LYS A 254 -1.64 -7.32 14.24
C LYS A 254 -1.32 -7.84 15.66
N THR A 255 -2.31 -8.16 16.48
CA THR A 255 -2.21 -8.15 17.94
C THR A 255 -2.76 -9.38 18.65
N GLY A 256 -3.46 -10.28 17.95
CA GLY A 256 -3.88 -11.59 18.46
C GLY A 256 -4.78 -11.54 19.72
N ALA A 257 -5.17 -12.72 20.19
CA ALA A 257 -5.76 -12.88 21.51
C ALA A 257 -4.74 -12.49 22.58
N ARG A 258 -5.18 -11.71 23.58
CA ARG A 258 -4.32 -11.25 24.67
C ARG A 258 -5.13 -10.84 25.88
N ARG A 259 -4.45 -10.70 27.00
CA ARG A 259 -5.04 -10.19 28.24
C ARG A 259 -4.52 -8.79 28.54
N VAL A 260 -5.36 -7.97 29.15
CA VAL A 260 -5.06 -6.61 29.56
C VAL A 260 -5.53 -6.42 31.00
N TRP A 261 -4.63 -5.96 31.85
CA TRP A 261 -4.90 -5.67 33.25
C TRP A 261 -5.30 -4.20 33.39
N ALA A 262 -6.31 -3.94 34.21
CA ALA A 262 -6.69 -2.59 34.57
C ALA A 262 -5.55 -1.94 35.38
N CYS A 263 -5.14 -0.72 35.01
CA CYS A 263 -4.24 0.06 35.87
C CYS A 263 -4.97 0.47 37.17
N TYR A 264 -6.26 0.81 37.06
CA TYR A 264 -7.15 1.05 38.20
C TYR A 264 -8.24 -0.04 38.21
N PRO A 265 -8.03 -1.18 38.88
CA PRO A 265 -9.09 -2.15 39.11
C PRO A 265 -10.33 -1.53 39.76
N GLU A 266 -10.15 -0.46 40.55
CA GLU A 266 -11.23 0.31 41.18
C GLU A 266 -12.19 0.91 40.14
N TRP A 267 -11.73 1.21 38.92
CA TRP A 267 -12.61 1.65 37.84
C TRP A 267 -13.50 0.52 37.33
N TRP A 268 -13.02 -0.73 37.34
CA TRP A 268 -13.86 -1.88 36.98
C TRP A 268 -15.04 -2.04 37.95
N ASP A 269 -14.79 -1.89 39.25
CA ASP A 269 -15.83 -1.91 40.28
C ASP A 269 -16.74 -0.67 40.21
N LYS A 270 -16.16 0.53 40.31
CA LYS A 270 -16.88 1.81 40.41
C LYS A 270 -17.76 2.08 39.19
N TRP A 271 -17.30 1.69 38.00
CA TRP A 271 -18.03 1.92 36.76
C TRP A 271 -18.86 0.73 36.32
N HIS A 272 -18.97 -0.31 37.16
CA HIS A 272 -19.70 -1.54 36.89
C HIS A 272 -19.31 -2.17 35.54
N LEU A 273 -18.01 -2.23 35.24
CA LEU A 273 -17.52 -2.72 33.96
C LEU A 273 -17.71 -4.24 33.77
N TRP A 274 -18.14 -4.93 34.83
CA TRP A 274 -18.61 -6.32 34.78
C TRP A 274 -20.04 -6.47 34.24
N ASP A 275 -20.85 -5.40 34.19
CA ASP A 275 -22.20 -5.46 33.61
C ASP A 275 -22.15 -5.39 32.08
N THR A 276 -21.76 -6.51 31.48
CA THR A 276 -21.54 -6.61 30.04
C THR A 276 -22.79 -6.41 29.18
N LYS A 277 -23.98 -6.36 29.78
CA LYS A 277 -25.24 -6.02 29.09
C LYS A 277 -25.25 -4.56 28.62
N LEU A 278 -24.43 -3.70 29.24
CA LEU A 278 -24.30 -2.30 28.88
C LEU A 278 -23.44 -2.06 27.63
N LEU A 279 -22.74 -3.07 27.09
CA LEU A 279 -21.96 -2.88 25.88
C LEU A 279 -22.88 -2.47 24.70
N PRO A 280 -22.59 -1.34 24.01
CA PRO A 280 -23.46 -0.84 22.96
C PRO A 280 -23.51 -1.80 21.78
N GLN A 281 -24.73 -2.12 21.34
CA GLN A 281 -24.96 -2.96 20.18
C GLN A 281 -24.72 -2.14 18.90
N VAL A 282 -23.67 -2.48 18.17
CA VAL A 282 -23.34 -1.83 16.90
C VAL A 282 -23.11 -2.86 15.80
N THR A 283 -23.41 -2.47 14.56
CA THR A 283 -23.13 -3.29 13.38
C THR A 283 -21.93 -2.75 12.62
N GLY A 284 -21.06 -3.64 12.16
CA GLY A 284 -19.90 -3.30 11.35
C GLY A 284 -19.27 -4.53 10.70
N LYS A 285 -19.00 -4.46 9.40
CA LYS A 285 -18.38 -5.57 8.65
C LYS A 285 -16.85 -5.58 8.74
N THR A 286 -16.25 -4.51 9.26
CA THR A 286 -14.79 -4.35 9.36
C THR A 286 -14.43 -3.60 10.64
N ASN A 287 -13.20 -3.78 11.12
CA ASN A 287 -12.68 -3.03 12.27
C ASN A 287 -12.62 -1.52 12.03
N ALA A 288 -12.39 -1.09 10.79
CA ALA A 288 -12.48 0.34 10.45
C ALA A 288 -13.92 0.87 10.63
N ALA A 289 -14.93 0.11 10.20
CA ALA A 289 -16.32 0.48 10.39
C ALA A 289 -16.69 0.52 11.88
N LEU A 290 -16.35 -0.52 12.65
CA LEU A 290 -16.59 -0.58 14.10
C LEU A 290 -15.90 0.57 14.84
N GLY A 291 -14.61 0.81 14.55
CA GLY A 291 -13.85 1.90 15.15
C GLY A 291 -14.42 3.28 14.82
N ASN A 292 -14.93 3.48 13.61
CA ASN A 292 -15.61 4.71 13.21
C ASN A 292 -16.94 4.89 13.95
N ARG A 293 -17.69 3.82 14.26
CA ARG A 293 -18.91 3.94 15.08
C ARG A 293 -18.62 4.55 16.44
N VAL A 294 -17.54 4.11 17.09
CA VAL A 294 -17.09 4.67 18.37
C VAL A 294 -16.72 6.14 18.22
N THR A 295 -15.92 6.48 17.20
CA THR A 295 -15.53 7.88 16.95
C THR A 295 -16.74 8.78 16.71
N THR A 296 -17.68 8.35 15.87
CA THR A 296 -18.92 9.10 15.61
C THR A 296 -19.79 9.20 16.86
N ALA A 297 -19.86 8.15 17.67
CA ALA A 297 -20.64 8.18 18.90
C ALA A 297 -20.07 9.16 19.92
N PHE A 298 -18.78 9.07 20.25
CA PHE A 298 -18.13 9.99 21.19
C PHE A 298 -18.12 11.44 20.72
N ALA A 299 -18.02 11.67 19.40
CA ALA A 299 -18.13 13.01 18.84
C ALA A 299 -19.50 13.67 19.12
N ARG A 300 -20.60 12.90 19.22
CA ARG A 300 -21.93 13.45 19.60
C ARG A 300 -21.95 14.02 21.01
N TYR A 301 -21.12 13.48 21.89
CA TYR A 301 -20.96 13.95 23.27
C TYR A 301 -19.85 15.00 23.40
N GLY A 302 -19.19 15.39 22.31
CA GLY A 302 -18.08 16.37 22.32
C GLY A 302 -16.69 15.79 22.55
N PHE A 303 -16.53 14.46 22.64
CA PHE A 303 -15.22 13.81 22.77
C PHE A 303 -14.70 13.32 21.42
N HIS A 304 -13.86 14.12 20.77
CA HIS A 304 -13.47 13.89 19.36
C HIS A 304 -12.26 12.96 19.15
N LYS A 305 -11.52 12.61 20.20
CA LYS A 305 -10.29 11.80 20.09
C LYS A 305 -10.34 10.52 20.98
N PRO A 306 -11.23 9.55 20.70
CA PRO A 306 -11.32 8.28 21.45
C PRO A 306 -9.97 7.57 21.66
N TYR A 307 -9.10 7.62 20.64
CA TYR A 307 -7.80 6.96 20.67
C TYR A 307 -6.84 7.55 21.72
N ASN A 308 -7.10 8.78 22.20
CA ASN A 308 -6.33 9.38 23.30
C ASN A 308 -6.51 8.60 24.61
N LEU A 309 -7.63 7.91 24.84
CA LEU A 309 -7.81 7.06 26.03
C LEU A 309 -6.79 5.93 26.08
N ARG A 310 -6.50 5.33 24.91
CA ARG A 310 -5.46 4.33 24.77
C ARG A 310 -4.06 4.89 25.01
N HIS A 311 -3.81 6.11 24.54
CA HIS A 311 -2.54 6.77 24.85
C HIS A 311 -2.42 7.09 26.34
N ALA A 312 -3.49 7.56 26.98
CA ALA A 312 -3.51 7.85 28.41
C ALA A 312 -3.25 6.59 29.23
N TRP A 313 -3.86 5.45 28.85
CA TRP A 313 -3.56 4.16 29.48
C TRP A 313 -2.09 3.78 29.36
N ALA A 314 -1.46 3.95 28.18
CA ALA A 314 -0.04 3.65 28.00
C ALA A 314 0.86 4.52 28.90
N VAL A 315 0.53 5.81 29.03
CA VAL A 315 1.24 6.72 29.94
C VAL A 315 1.07 6.28 31.39
N ARG A 316 -0.17 5.94 31.77
CA ARG A 316 -0.48 5.42 33.09
C ARG A 316 0.32 4.15 33.42
N THR A 317 0.53 3.25 32.45
CA THR A 317 1.38 2.06 32.71
C THR A 317 2.81 2.43 33.11
N ILE A 318 3.34 3.57 32.63
CA ILE A 318 4.66 4.09 33.03
C ILE A 318 4.60 4.59 34.48
N GLU A 319 3.55 5.32 34.85
CA GLU A 319 3.37 5.85 36.23
C GLU A 319 3.24 4.72 37.26
N PHE A 320 2.62 3.62 36.85
CA PHE A 320 2.45 2.39 37.62
C PHE A 320 3.70 1.48 37.61
N ASP A 321 4.80 1.88 36.97
CA ASP A 321 6.02 1.08 36.79
C ASP A 321 5.76 -0.31 36.16
N ILE A 322 4.77 -0.43 35.29
CA ILE A 322 4.57 -1.67 34.54
C ILE A 322 5.67 -1.77 33.49
N PRO A 323 6.45 -2.88 33.45
CA PRO A 323 7.51 -3.06 32.46
C PRO A 323 7.03 -2.80 31.04
N VAL A 324 7.82 -2.05 30.27
CA VAL A 324 7.46 -1.59 28.92
C VAL A 324 7.15 -2.76 27.98
N GLU A 325 7.79 -3.90 28.18
CA GLU A 325 7.55 -5.15 27.44
C GLU A 325 6.15 -5.70 27.70
N LEU A 326 5.71 -5.70 28.96
CA LEU A 326 4.38 -6.14 29.36
C LEU A 326 3.32 -5.16 28.85
N SER A 327 3.56 -3.86 28.99
CA SER A 327 2.68 -2.82 28.46
C SER A 327 2.56 -2.92 26.93
N ALA A 328 3.66 -3.13 26.22
CA ALA A 328 3.66 -3.36 24.78
C ALA A 328 2.86 -4.62 24.40
N GLN A 329 3.05 -5.73 25.12
CA GLN A 329 2.32 -6.97 24.89
C GLN A 329 0.81 -6.78 25.10
N GLN A 330 0.39 -6.16 26.20
CA GLN A 330 -1.02 -5.89 26.53
C GLN A 330 -1.67 -4.94 25.51
N MET A 331 -0.92 -3.99 24.95
CA MET A 331 -1.38 -3.15 23.85
C MET A 331 -1.39 -3.90 22.50
N GLY A 332 -0.71 -5.02 22.38
CA GLY A 332 -0.43 -5.64 21.09
C GLY A 332 0.43 -4.69 20.23
N HIS A 333 1.56 -4.27 20.74
CA HIS A 333 2.59 -3.59 19.98
C HIS A 333 3.85 -4.47 20.01
N SER A 334 4.70 -4.37 18.99
CA SER A 334 6.08 -4.77 19.18
C SER A 334 6.74 -3.81 20.18
N LEU A 335 7.74 -4.28 20.91
CA LEU A 335 8.49 -3.42 21.84
C LEU A 335 8.99 -2.15 21.13
N LYS A 336 9.60 -2.30 19.95
CA LYS A 336 10.07 -1.18 19.13
C LYS A 336 8.98 -0.15 18.84
N THR A 337 7.81 -0.60 18.35
CA THR A 337 6.70 0.32 18.04
C THR A 337 6.17 1.02 19.29
N HIS A 338 6.09 0.31 20.41
CA HIS A 338 5.66 0.89 21.68
C HIS A 338 6.65 1.95 22.16
N SER A 339 7.95 1.60 22.23
CA SER A 339 9.02 2.52 22.65
C SER A 339 9.11 3.75 21.73
N GLU A 340 9.07 3.60 20.42
CA GLU A 340 9.10 4.75 19.48
C GLU A 340 7.92 5.71 19.67
N THR A 341 6.79 5.21 20.19
CA THR A 341 5.56 5.97 20.42
C THR A 341 5.49 6.60 21.81
N TYR A 342 6.00 5.92 22.84
CA TYR A 342 5.78 6.31 24.24
C TYR A 342 7.06 6.62 25.04
N HIS A 343 8.25 6.28 24.54
CA HIS A 343 9.50 6.48 25.29
C HIS A 343 9.75 7.96 25.64
N HIS A 344 9.27 8.91 24.83
CA HIS A 344 9.42 10.33 25.12
C HIS A 344 8.60 10.82 26.33
N TRP A 345 7.76 9.96 26.91
CA TRP A 345 7.01 10.23 28.13
C TRP A 345 7.79 9.87 29.40
N ILE A 346 8.90 9.14 29.27
CA ILE A 346 9.76 8.83 30.40
C ILE A 346 10.63 10.06 30.67
N SER A 347 10.22 10.88 31.65
CA SER A 347 11.00 12.04 32.12
C SER A 347 12.03 11.62 33.18
N ASP A 348 12.92 12.56 33.54
CA ASP A 348 13.85 12.37 34.66
C ASP A 348 13.11 12.10 35.97
N ASP A 349 11.94 12.73 36.20
CA ASP A 349 11.11 12.48 37.38
C ASP A 349 10.57 11.04 37.43
N VAL A 350 10.17 10.49 36.28
CA VAL A 350 9.73 9.08 36.19
C VAL A 350 10.90 8.15 36.53
N HIS A 351 12.07 8.42 35.96
CA HIS A 351 13.29 7.67 36.27
C HIS A 351 13.66 7.75 37.75
N GLN A 352 13.61 8.95 38.34
CA GLN A 352 13.96 9.17 39.75
C GLN A 352 13.00 8.41 40.67
N ARG A 353 11.69 8.45 40.43
CA ARG A 353 10.71 7.69 41.22
C ARG A 353 10.90 6.18 41.09
N ALA A 354 11.21 5.68 39.90
CA ALA A 354 11.52 4.26 39.71
C ALA A 354 12.81 3.87 40.46
N PHE A 355 13.83 4.73 40.44
CA PHE A 355 15.06 4.54 41.20
C PHE A 355 14.80 4.55 42.71
N ASP A 356 14.07 5.55 43.23
CA ASP A 356 13.75 5.67 44.66
C ASP A 356 13.00 4.43 45.16
N ARG A 357 12.01 3.95 44.39
CA ARG A 357 11.31 2.69 44.69
C ARG A 357 12.24 1.49 44.67
N ALA A 358 13.12 1.38 43.66
CA ALA A 358 14.11 0.32 43.60
C ALA A 358 15.09 0.36 44.78
N MET A 359 15.42 1.55 45.30
CA MET A 359 16.25 1.72 46.49
C MET A 359 15.54 1.35 47.79
N GLN A 360 14.21 1.51 47.84
CA GLN A 360 13.37 1.14 48.99
C GLN A 360 13.00 -0.35 49.03
N ARG A 361 13.32 -1.12 47.99
CA ARG A 361 13.04 -2.56 47.93
C ARG A 361 13.85 -3.33 48.98
N ASN A 362 13.15 -4.09 49.81
CA ASN A 362 13.77 -4.96 50.83
C ASN A 362 14.65 -6.06 50.22
N ASP A 363 14.38 -6.46 48.97
CA ASP A 363 15.12 -7.49 48.23
C ASP A 363 16.22 -6.89 47.31
N ARG A 364 16.58 -5.62 47.48
CA ARG A 364 17.59 -4.96 46.65
C ARG A 364 18.97 -5.62 46.83
N PRO A 365 19.69 -5.94 45.73
CA PRO A 365 21.06 -6.42 45.80
C PRO A 365 21.97 -5.43 46.54
N LEU A 366 22.78 -5.94 47.46
CA LEU A 366 23.79 -5.13 48.17
C LEU A 366 25.11 -5.12 47.37
N PRO A 367 25.87 -4.02 47.45
CA PRO A 367 27.22 -3.99 46.87
C PRO A 367 28.11 -5.07 47.51
N PRO A 368 29.13 -5.56 46.77
CA PRO A 368 30.03 -6.62 47.22
C PRO A 368 30.87 -6.24 48.45
#